data_AF-A0A3C0FXQ2-F1
#
_entry.id   AF-A0A3C0FXQ2-F1
#
_cell.length_a   1.000
_cell.length_b   1.000
_cell.length_c   1.000
_cell.angle_alpha   90.00
_cell.angle_beta   90.00
_cell.angle_gamma   90.00
#
_symmetry.space_group_name_H-M   'P 1'
#
loop_
_entity.id
_entity.type
_entity.pdbx_description
1 polymer ?
#
loop_
_entity_poly.entity_id
_entity_poly.type
_entity_poly.pdbx_seq_one_letter_code
_entity_poly.pdbx_strand_id
1 'polypeptide(L)'
;LDQEADEYIDFAVDGAKRMHKLISHLLEYAKTGVGEDFTEIDCNQVLNEAQADLKDVIGREHATITHDDLPTVMGDRIALSRLFQNLLSNAIKYRRPGVPPHISITVEPDPVMRDHWRFSVRDNGIGVHPEHAQRIFRLFQRLHKDEFSGTGLGLSLCRKIVEQHGGRIWLDTSRPISDPGTTIIFTLRVHHPDTATNR
;
A
#
# COMPACT_ATOMS: atom_id res chain seq x y z
N LEU A 1 14.80 -19.13 -36.33
CA LEU A 1 15.96 -18.32 -35.92
C LEU A 1 15.51 -16.98 -35.33
N ASP A 2 14.55 -16.26 -35.95
CA ASP A 2 13.95 -15.05 -35.33
C ASP A 2 13.24 -15.32 -34.00
N GLN A 3 12.42 -16.39 -33.94
CA GLN A 3 11.55 -16.64 -32.79
C GLN A 3 12.30 -16.95 -31.48
N GLU A 4 13.42 -17.69 -31.53
CA GLU A 4 14.27 -17.90 -30.35
C GLU A 4 14.99 -16.62 -29.93
N ALA A 5 15.44 -15.79 -30.89
CA ALA A 5 16.10 -14.54 -30.60
C ALA A 5 15.15 -13.54 -29.93
N ASP A 6 13.90 -13.46 -30.38
CA ASP A 6 12.84 -12.65 -29.76
C ASP A 6 12.53 -13.14 -28.33
N GLU A 7 12.44 -14.46 -28.10
CA GLU A 7 12.26 -15.03 -26.76
C GLU A 7 13.43 -14.69 -25.81
N TYR A 8 14.68 -14.73 -26.29
CA TYR A 8 15.84 -14.33 -25.49
C TYR A 8 15.84 -12.83 -25.18
N ILE A 9 15.42 -12.00 -26.14
CA ILE A 9 15.30 -10.55 -25.96
C ILE A 9 14.21 -10.24 -24.93
N ASP A 10 13.03 -10.85 -25.05
CA ASP A 10 11.93 -10.67 -24.09
C ASP A 10 12.34 -11.11 -22.69
N PHE A 11 13.01 -12.26 -22.56
CA PHE A 11 13.54 -12.74 -21.27
C PHE A 11 14.54 -11.76 -20.65
N ALA A 12 15.46 -11.22 -21.46
CA ALA A 12 16.47 -10.26 -21.01
C ALA A 12 15.83 -8.92 -20.60
N VAL A 13 14.89 -8.40 -21.40
CA VAL A 13 14.15 -7.16 -21.13
C VAL A 13 13.33 -7.29 -19.85
N ASP A 14 12.63 -8.42 -19.65
CA ASP A 14 11.87 -8.66 -18.43
C ASP A 14 12.79 -8.84 -17.22
N GLY A 15 13.95 -9.48 -17.39
CA GLY A 15 15.01 -9.53 -16.39
C GLY A 15 15.46 -8.13 -15.95
N ALA A 16 15.74 -7.25 -16.91
CA ALA A 16 16.15 -5.88 -16.67
C ALA A 16 15.06 -5.05 -15.97
N LYS A 17 13.79 -5.17 -16.41
CA LYS A 17 12.64 -4.52 -15.75
C LYS A 17 12.49 -4.98 -14.29
N ARG A 18 12.66 -6.28 -14.01
CA ARG A 18 12.61 -6.82 -12.64
C ARG A 18 13.75 -6.26 -11.78
N MET A 19 14.98 -6.23 -12.30
CA MET A 19 16.14 -5.67 -11.59
C MET A 19 15.95 -4.18 -11.31
N HIS A 20 15.51 -3.40 -12.30
CA HIS A 20 15.21 -1.99 -12.11
C HIS A 20 14.17 -1.76 -11.02
N LYS A 21 13.07 -2.54 -11.03
CA LYS A 21 12.03 -2.46 -9.99
C LYS A 21 12.55 -2.80 -8.59
N LEU A 22 13.44 -3.81 -8.49
CA LEU A 22 14.08 -4.17 -7.21
C LEU A 22 14.99 -3.05 -6.69
N ILE A 23 15.84 -2.48 -7.56
CA ILE A 23 16.76 -1.41 -7.21
C ILE A 23 15.99 -0.15 -6.80
N SER A 24 14.97 0.25 -7.59
CA SER A 24 14.15 1.42 -7.30
C SER A 24 13.43 1.28 -5.96
N HIS A 25 12.79 0.13 -5.70
CA HIS A 25 12.14 -0.11 -4.41
C HIS A 25 13.11 -0.20 -3.22
N LEU A 26 14.33 -0.72 -3.43
CA LEU A 26 15.37 -0.74 -2.38
C LEU A 26 15.88 0.67 -2.07
N LEU A 27 16.15 1.47 -3.11
CA LEU A 27 16.59 2.86 -2.96
C LEU A 27 15.51 3.70 -2.29
N GLU A 28 14.25 3.48 -2.67
CA GLU A 28 13.08 4.08 -2.03
C GLU A 28 13.03 3.70 -0.56
N TYR A 29 13.04 2.40 -0.23
CA TYR A 29 13.09 1.94 1.15
C TYR A 29 14.26 2.57 1.91
N ALA A 30 15.45 2.71 1.32
CA ALA A 30 16.60 3.34 1.98
C ALA A 30 16.38 4.84 2.26
N LYS A 31 15.72 5.56 1.35
CA LYS A 31 15.44 7.00 1.47
C LYS A 31 14.27 7.32 2.39
N THR A 32 13.31 6.42 2.56
CA THR A 32 12.17 6.60 3.47
C THR A 32 12.69 6.89 4.89
N GLY A 33 12.41 8.09 5.43
CA GLY A 33 12.83 8.55 6.75
C GLY A 33 14.07 9.44 6.79
N VAL A 34 14.62 9.86 5.65
CA VAL A 34 15.72 10.81 5.59
C VAL A 34 15.18 12.18 5.14
N GLY A 35 14.90 13.06 6.11
CA GLY A 35 15.01 14.51 5.90
C GLY A 35 13.82 15.27 5.28
N GLU A 36 12.57 14.83 5.46
CA GLU A 36 11.41 15.70 5.17
C GLU A 36 10.73 16.14 6.48
N ASP A 37 10.49 17.45 6.60
CA ASP A 37 9.71 18.02 7.69
C ASP A 37 8.25 17.57 7.53
N PHE A 38 7.68 17.01 8.59
CA PHE A 38 6.26 16.66 8.59
C PHE A 38 5.44 17.93 8.48
N THR A 39 4.53 17.95 7.51
CA THR A 39 3.61 19.06 7.27
C THR A 39 2.17 18.59 7.43
N GLU A 40 1.25 19.55 7.40
CA GLU A 40 -0.18 19.26 7.38
C GLU A 40 -0.58 18.71 6.00
N ILE A 41 -1.10 17.48 5.99
CA ILE A 41 -1.43 16.75 4.77
C ILE A 41 -2.91 16.36 4.77
N ASP A 42 -3.64 16.86 3.77
CA ASP A 42 -4.99 16.39 3.44
C ASP A 42 -4.92 15.00 2.79
N CYS A 43 -5.39 13.96 3.51
CA CYS A 43 -5.36 12.59 3.00
C CYS A 43 -6.24 12.37 1.77
N ASN A 44 -7.28 13.20 1.52
CA ASN A 44 -8.05 13.11 0.29
C ASN A 44 -7.20 13.44 -0.93
N GLN A 45 -6.36 14.49 -0.85
CA GLN A 45 -5.47 14.86 -1.95
C GLN A 45 -4.44 13.77 -2.24
N VAL A 46 -3.85 13.21 -1.18
CA VAL A 46 -2.87 12.14 -1.29
C VAL A 46 -3.48 10.87 -1.89
N LEU A 47 -4.71 10.52 -1.50
CA LEU A 47 -5.43 9.42 -2.11
C LEU A 47 -5.72 9.68 -3.59
N ASN A 48 -6.08 10.90 -3.97
CA ASN A 48 -6.32 11.28 -5.36
C ASN A 48 -5.06 11.13 -6.23
N GLU A 49 -3.89 11.45 -5.69
CA GLU A 49 -2.62 11.25 -6.39
C GLU A 49 -2.31 9.78 -6.61
N ALA A 50 -2.49 8.95 -5.57
CA ALA A 50 -2.33 7.51 -5.69
C ALA A 50 -3.29 6.91 -6.74
N GLN A 51 -4.53 7.40 -6.81
CA GLN A 51 -5.49 6.99 -7.84
C GLN A 51 -5.09 7.46 -9.25
N ALA A 52 -4.57 8.68 -9.38
CA ALA A 52 -4.10 9.22 -10.65
C ALA A 52 -2.94 8.39 -11.22
N ASP A 53 -1.98 8.01 -10.37
CA ASP A 53 -0.85 7.14 -10.75
C ASP A 53 -1.29 5.73 -11.15
N LEU A 54 -2.44 5.28 -10.65
CA LEU A 54 -3.01 3.96 -10.93
C LEU A 54 -4.12 3.99 -11.99
N LYS A 55 -4.40 5.14 -12.62
CA LYS A 55 -5.55 5.35 -13.49
C LYS A 55 -5.69 4.29 -14.59
N ASP A 56 -4.60 3.95 -15.26
CA ASP A 56 -4.61 2.96 -16.34
C ASP A 56 -4.94 1.56 -15.84
N VAL A 57 -4.43 1.19 -14.66
CA VAL A 57 -4.69 -0.11 -14.04
C VAL A 57 -6.11 -0.17 -13.49
N ILE A 58 -6.59 0.90 -12.87
CA ILE A 58 -7.97 1.03 -12.40
C ILE A 58 -8.95 0.86 -13.58
N GLY A 59 -8.70 1.56 -14.69
CA GLY A 59 -9.53 1.47 -15.89
C GLY A 59 -9.50 0.08 -16.53
N ARG A 60 -8.31 -0.51 -16.71
CA ARG A 60 -8.16 -1.84 -17.31
C ARG A 60 -8.80 -2.95 -16.49
N GLU A 61 -8.67 -2.88 -15.17
CA GLU A 61 -9.19 -3.91 -14.26
C GLU A 61 -10.63 -3.62 -13.78
N HIS A 62 -11.25 -2.54 -14.25
CA HIS A 62 -12.57 -2.07 -13.80
C HIS A 62 -12.68 -1.95 -12.27
N ALA A 63 -11.59 -1.49 -11.63
CA ALA A 63 -11.56 -1.36 -10.19
C ALA A 63 -12.44 -0.20 -9.72
N THR A 64 -13.20 -0.42 -8.65
CA THR A 64 -13.99 0.61 -7.97
C THR A 64 -13.35 0.93 -6.63
N ILE A 65 -13.06 2.20 -6.39
CA ILE A 65 -12.49 2.68 -5.13
C ILE A 65 -13.50 3.64 -4.49
N THR A 66 -13.88 3.37 -3.24
CA THR A 66 -14.76 4.22 -2.42
C THR A 66 -14.07 4.57 -1.13
N HIS A 67 -14.31 5.77 -0.60
CA HIS A 67 -13.72 6.19 0.67
C HIS A 67 -14.64 7.10 1.47
N ASP A 68 -14.46 7.11 2.79
CA ASP A 68 -14.99 8.15 3.67
C ASP A 68 -14.29 9.50 3.41
N ASP A 69 -14.79 10.59 4.00
CA ASP A 69 -14.02 11.84 4.01
C ASP A 69 -12.76 11.65 4.87
N LEU A 70 -11.59 11.74 4.24
CA LEU A 70 -10.33 11.42 4.90
C LEU A 70 -9.79 12.62 5.70
N PRO A 71 -9.19 12.39 6.88
CA PRO A 71 -8.76 13.46 7.74
C PRO A 71 -7.49 14.12 7.22
N THR A 72 -7.14 15.23 7.86
CA THR A 72 -5.82 15.83 7.75
C THR A 72 -4.88 15.26 8.82
N VAL A 73 -3.64 14.96 8.45
CA VAL A 73 -2.62 14.33 9.32
C VAL A 73 -1.29 15.08 9.24
N MET A 74 -0.41 14.86 10.21
CA MET A 74 0.98 15.32 10.12
C MET A 74 1.83 14.26 9.41
N GLY A 75 2.51 14.63 8.33
CA GLY A 75 3.34 13.67 7.61
C GLY A 75 4.10 14.21 6.41
N ASP A 76 4.72 13.28 5.71
CA ASP A 76 5.38 13.46 4.42
C ASP A 76 4.38 13.08 3.32
N ARG A 77 4.06 14.06 2.46
CA ARG A 77 3.09 13.93 1.38
C ARG A 77 3.44 12.82 0.39
N ILE A 78 4.72 12.73 0.02
CA ILE A 78 5.24 11.77 -0.96
C ILE A 78 5.16 10.36 -0.37
N ALA A 79 5.58 10.20 0.88
CA ALA A 79 5.52 8.94 1.60
C ALA A 79 4.08 8.45 1.75
N LEU A 80 3.15 9.33 2.15
CA LEU A 80 1.74 8.95 2.30
C LEU A 80 1.09 8.61 0.94
N SER A 81 1.44 9.31 -0.14
CA SER A 81 0.94 8.98 -1.50
C SER A 81 1.37 7.57 -1.91
N ARG A 82 2.63 7.23 -1.66
CA ARG A 82 3.19 5.89 -1.89
C ARG A 82 2.56 4.82 -1.00
N LEU A 83 2.19 5.15 0.24
CA LEU A 83 1.46 4.24 1.13
C LEU A 83 0.14 3.83 0.48
N PHE A 84 -0.70 4.80 0.09
CA PHE A 84 -1.97 4.52 -0.57
C PHE A 84 -1.77 3.81 -1.91
N GLN A 85 -0.84 4.26 -2.75
CA GLN A 85 -0.56 3.63 -4.03
C GLN A 85 -0.20 2.14 -3.88
N ASN A 86 0.66 1.79 -2.91
CA ASN A 86 1.03 0.40 -2.65
C ASN A 86 -0.15 -0.45 -2.16
N LEU A 87 -0.98 0.10 -1.27
CA LEU A 87 -2.16 -0.62 -0.76
C LEU A 87 -3.19 -0.84 -1.88
N LEU A 88 -3.51 0.20 -2.66
CA LEU A 88 -4.42 0.13 -3.80
C LEU A 88 -3.90 -0.81 -4.89
N SER A 89 -2.63 -0.72 -5.25
CA SER A 89 -2.02 -1.59 -6.25
C SER A 89 -2.07 -3.06 -5.83
N ASN A 90 -1.80 -3.36 -4.55
CA ASN A 90 -1.93 -4.72 -4.03
C ASN A 90 -3.38 -5.21 -4.10
N ALA A 91 -4.34 -4.39 -3.68
CA ALA A 91 -5.76 -4.76 -3.72
C ALA A 91 -6.27 -5.07 -5.14
N ILE A 92 -5.86 -4.28 -6.15
CA ILE A 92 -6.22 -4.54 -7.56
C ILE A 92 -5.51 -5.79 -8.10
N LYS A 93 -4.24 -5.96 -7.72
CA LYS A 93 -3.41 -7.06 -8.18
C LYS A 93 -3.89 -8.41 -7.64
N TYR A 94 -4.23 -8.50 -6.36
CA TYR A 94 -4.65 -9.74 -5.68
C TYR A 94 -6.17 -9.95 -5.72
N ARG A 95 -6.82 -9.52 -6.81
CA ARG A 95 -8.25 -9.73 -7.06
C ARG A 95 -8.56 -11.19 -7.36
N ARG A 96 -9.82 -11.58 -7.16
CA ARG A 96 -10.31 -12.89 -7.60
C ARG A 96 -10.48 -12.93 -9.12
N PRO A 97 -10.14 -14.04 -9.80
CA PRO A 97 -10.37 -14.18 -11.23
C PRO A 97 -11.84 -13.92 -11.59
N GLY A 98 -12.08 -13.08 -12.59
CA GLY A 98 -13.42 -12.75 -13.08
C GLY A 98 -14.25 -11.83 -12.16
N VAL A 99 -13.70 -11.34 -11.06
CA VAL A 99 -14.38 -10.41 -10.14
C VAL A 99 -13.69 -9.05 -10.19
N PRO A 100 -14.39 -7.96 -10.57
CA PRO A 100 -13.84 -6.62 -10.51
C PRO A 100 -13.40 -6.25 -9.09
N PRO A 101 -12.21 -5.62 -8.91
CA PRO A 101 -11.76 -5.17 -7.61
C PRO A 101 -12.70 -4.12 -7.05
N HIS A 102 -13.12 -4.29 -5.80
CA HIS A 102 -13.81 -3.26 -5.04
C HIS A 102 -13.00 -2.98 -3.78
N ILE A 103 -12.62 -1.72 -3.62
CA ILE A 103 -11.73 -1.26 -2.56
C ILE A 103 -12.44 -0.17 -1.77
N SER A 104 -12.61 -0.40 -0.47
CA SER A 104 -13.23 0.56 0.45
C SER A 104 -12.20 1.05 1.46
N ILE A 105 -12.06 2.37 1.60
CA ILE A 105 -11.19 3.02 2.57
C ILE A 105 -12.05 3.72 3.61
N THR A 106 -11.97 3.25 4.86
CA THR A 106 -12.69 3.89 5.97
C THR A 106 -11.71 4.47 6.97
N VAL A 107 -12.18 5.45 7.75
CA VAL A 107 -11.37 6.10 8.77
C VAL A 107 -12.17 6.43 10.03
N GLU A 108 -11.58 6.20 11.18
CA GLU A 108 -12.18 6.48 12.48
C GLU A 108 -11.09 6.82 13.52
N PRO A 109 -11.41 7.47 14.65
CA PRO A 109 -10.45 7.67 15.72
C PRO A 109 -9.96 6.32 16.26
N ASP A 110 -8.64 6.16 16.45
CA ASP A 110 -8.11 4.90 16.97
C ASP A 110 -8.51 4.71 18.45
N PRO A 111 -9.06 3.53 18.82
CA PRO A 111 -9.55 3.30 20.18
C PRO A 111 -8.43 3.01 21.19
N VAL A 112 -7.20 2.74 20.73
CA VAL A 112 -6.07 2.36 21.59
C VAL A 112 -5.06 3.50 21.69
N MET A 113 -4.71 4.10 20.55
CA MET A 113 -3.83 5.24 20.42
C MET A 113 -4.65 6.51 20.41
N ARG A 114 -4.62 7.25 21.52
CA ARG A 114 -5.08 8.65 21.50
C ARG A 114 -4.33 9.41 20.40
N ASP A 115 -5.02 10.38 19.82
CA ASP A 115 -4.46 11.28 18.82
C ASP A 115 -3.98 10.57 17.54
N HIS A 116 -4.61 9.44 17.20
CA HIS A 116 -4.40 8.75 15.94
C HIS A 116 -5.72 8.48 15.23
N TRP A 117 -5.67 8.54 13.91
CA TRP A 117 -6.70 8.00 13.03
C TRP A 117 -6.35 6.56 12.69
N ARG A 118 -7.36 5.69 12.70
CA ARG A 118 -7.31 4.32 12.20
C ARG A 118 -7.94 4.25 10.82
N PHE A 119 -7.11 3.99 9.82
CA PHE A 119 -7.53 3.75 8.44
C PHE A 119 -7.69 2.25 8.20
N SER A 120 -8.74 1.87 7.49
CA SER A 120 -8.95 0.50 7.02
C SER A 120 -9.09 0.49 5.51
N VAL A 121 -8.15 -0.18 4.82
CA VAL A 121 -8.22 -0.40 3.37
C VAL A 121 -8.63 -1.84 3.15
N ARG A 122 -9.87 -2.03 2.70
CA ARG A 122 -10.47 -3.35 2.47
C ARG A 122 -10.67 -3.59 0.99
N ASP A 123 -10.33 -4.79 0.53
CA ASP A 123 -10.61 -5.29 -0.82
C ASP A 123 -11.55 -6.51 -0.81
N ASN A 124 -12.01 -6.91 -2.00
CA ASN A 124 -12.82 -8.11 -2.24
C ASN A 124 -12.02 -9.23 -2.95
N GLY A 125 -10.69 -9.23 -2.79
CA GLY A 125 -9.74 -10.10 -3.46
C GLY A 125 -9.67 -11.51 -2.89
N ILE A 126 -8.54 -12.18 -3.11
CA ILE A 126 -8.31 -13.58 -2.70
C ILE A 126 -8.16 -13.75 -1.17
N GLY A 127 -7.90 -12.66 -0.46
CA GLY A 127 -7.66 -12.65 0.98
C GLY A 127 -6.26 -13.10 1.39
N VAL A 128 -5.97 -12.96 2.69
CA VAL A 128 -4.70 -13.39 3.29
C VAL A 128 -4.99 -14.26 4.50
N HIS A 129 -4.44 -15.48 4.52
CA HIS A 129 -4.57 -16.38 5.67
C HIS A 129 -3.97 -15.73 6.94
N PRO A 130 -4.63 -15.78 8.11
CA PRO A 130 -4.15 -15.14 9.34
C PRO A 130 -2.73 -15.57 9.77
N GLU A 131 -2.32 -16.80 9.49
CA GLU A 131 -0.94 -17.29 9.71
C GLU A 131 0.14 -16.51 8.96
N HIS A 132 -0.26 -15.73 7.95
CA HIS A 132 0.64 -14.88 7.17
C HIS A 132 0.64 -13.42 7.64
N ALA A 133 -0.19 -13.03 8.61
CA ALA A 133 -0.38 -11.65 9.05
C ALA A 133 0.92 -10.91 9.37
N GLN A 134 1.89 -11.56 10.02
CA GLN A 134 3.19 -10.95 10.30
C GLN A 134 4.18 -11.05 9.12
N ARG A 135 4.03 -12.08 8.29
CA ARG A 135 4.98 -12.39 7.22
C ARG A 135 4.81 -11.46 6.02
N ILE A 136 3.60 -11.00 5.73
CA ILE A 136 3.32 -10.13 4.58
C ILE A 136 4.05 -8.77 4.64
N PHE A 137 4.46 -8.32 5.83
CA PHE A 137 5.19 -7.06 6.02
C PHE A 137 6.71 -7.23 6.06
N ARG A 138 7.25 -8.46 5.93
CA ARG A 138 8.70 -8.68 5.89
C ARG A 138 9.26 -8.43 4.50
N LEU A 139 10.47 -7.88 4.44
CA LEU A 139 11.20 -7.65 3.19
C LEU A 139 11.29 -8.94 2.36
N PHE A 140 11.00 -8.82 1.06
CA PHE A 140 11.07 -9.91 0.06
C PHE A 140 10.13 -11.10 0.31
N GLN A 141 9.16 -11.01 1.23
CA GLN A 141 8.17 -12.06 1.39
C GLN A 141 7.07 -11.96 0.33
N ARG A 142 6.74 -13.11 -0.28
CA ARG A 142 5.65 -13.28 -1.25
C ARG A 142 4.89 -14.55 -0.88
N LEU A 143 3.56 -14.47 -0.79
CA LEU A 143 2.70 -15.62 -0.54
C LEU A 143 2.44 -16.43 -1.82
N HIS A 144 2.23 -15.73 -2.93
CA HIS A 144 2.00 -16.33 -4.25
C HIS A 144 3.19 -16.02 -5.17
N LYS A 145 4.20 -16.90 -5.18
CA LYS A 145 5.45 -16.69 -5.92
C LYS A 145 5.30 -16.85 -7.44
N ASP A 146 4.37 -17.68 -7.88
CA ASP A 146 4.26 -18.08 -9.29
C ASP A 146 3.09 -17.40 -10.02
N GLU A 147 2.05 -16.99 -9.28
CA GLU A 147 0.80 -16.48 -9.87
C GLU A 147 0.76 -14.95 -10.01
N PHE A 148 1.56 -14.21 -9.22
CA PHE A 148 1.51 -12.75 -9.21
C PHE A 148 2.89 -12.10 -9.19
N SER A 149 3.18 -11.23 -10.16
CA SER A 149 4.47 -10.52 -10.29
C SER A 149 4.70 -9.48 -9.18
N GLY A 150 5.89 -9.43 -8.58
CA GLY A 150 6.21 -8.41 -7.56
C GLY A 150 7.50 -8.68 -6.81
N THR A 151 8.08 -7.63 -6.22
CA THR A 151 9.36 -7.70 -5.50
C THR A 151 9.23 -8.15 -4.04
N GLY A 152 8.01 -8.18 -3.50
CA GLY A 152 7.78 -8.43 -2.06
C GLY A 152 8.21 -7.25 -1.16
N LEU A 153 8.31 -6.04 -1.73
CA LEU A 153 8.73 -4.83 -0.99
C LEU A 153 7.58 -3.87 -0.65
N GLY A 154 6.42 -3.99 -1.30
CA GLY A 154 5.32 -3.02 -1.18
C GLY A 154 4.80 -2.89 0.26
N LEU A 155 4.37 -3.99 0.89
CA LEU A 155 3.84 -3.93 2.26
C LEU A 155 4.93 -3.63 3.30
N SER A 156 6.19 -4.03 3.08
CA SER A 156 7.29 -3.61 3.96
C SER A 156 7.57 -2.12 3.87
N LEU A 157 7.37 -1.51 2.70
CA LEU A 157 7.45 -0.05 2.53
C LEU A 157 6.27 0.63 3.22
N CYS A 158 5.04 0.14 3.05
CA CYS A 158 3.87 0.62 3.79
C CYS A 158 4.14 0.63 5.30
N ARG A 159 4.70 -0.47 5.82
CA ARG A 159 5.08 -0.57 7.23
C ARG A 159 6.11 0.47 7.64
N LYS A 160 7.18 0.62 6.88
CA LYS A 160 8.20 1.61 7.17
C LYS A 160 7.65 3.03 7.19
N ILE A 161 6.81 3.39 6.22
CA ILE A 161 6.15 4.70 6.13
C ILE A 161 5.29 4.93 7.39
N VAL A 162 4.42 3.98 7.72
CA VAL A 162 3.50 4.11 8.87
C VAL A 162 4.27 4.19 10.19
N GLU A 163 5.30 3.36 10.40
CA GLU A 163 6.12 3.39 11.61
C GLU A 163 6.89 4.72 11.75
N GLN A 164 7.33 5.34 10.65
CA GLN A 164 7.94 6.66 10.67
C GLN A 164 6.97 7.79 11.00
N HIS A 165 5.69 7.61 10.68
CA HIS A 165 4.62 8.52 11.07
C HIS A 165 4.11 8.25 12.50
N GLY A 166 4.83 7.43 13.28
CA GLY A 166 4.48 7.09 14.67
C GLY A 166 3.33 6.09 14.80
N GLY A 167 2.85 5.55 13.69
CA GLY A 167 1.71 4.65 13.64
C GLY A 167 2.07 3.16 13.66
N ARG A 168 1.07 2.33 13.44
CA ARG A 168 1.19 0.87 13.26
C ARG A 168 0.40 0.43 12.04
N ILE A 169 0.84 -0.65 11.39
CA ILE A 169 0.12 -1.29 10.30
C ILE A 169 -0.02 -2.79 10.59
N TRP A 170 -1.17 -3.37 10.29
CA TRP A 170 -1.44 -4.80 10.47
C TRP A 170 -2.52 -5.31 9.53
N LEU A 171 -2.60 -6.64 9.42
CA LEU A 171 -3.70 -7.33 8.76
C LEU A 171 -4.84 -7.50 9.77
N ASP A 172 -6.07 -7.17 9.38
CA ASP A 172 -7.25 -7.55 10.17
C ASP A 172 -7.47 -9.06 10.11
N THR A 173 -7.28 -9.73 11.25
CA THR A 173 -7.52 -11.16 11.40
C THR A 173 -8.79 -11.46 12.18
N SER A 174 -9.62 -10.45 12.47
CA SER A 174 -10.87 -10.63 13.22
C SER A 174 -12.00 -11.22 12.38
N ARG A 175 -11.89 -11.11 11.05
CA ARG A 175 -12.90 -11.58 10.11
C ARG A 175 -12.76 -13.08 9.84
N PRO A 176 -13.86 -13.82 9.61
CA PRO A 176 -13.80 -15.23 9.25
C PRO A 176 -13.00 -15.45 7.97
N ILE A 177 -12.26 -16.56 7.90
CA ILE A 177 -11.48 -16.89 6.70
C ILE A 177 -12.35 -17.19 5.46
N SER A 178 -13.63 -17.48 5.68
CA SER A 178 -14.63 -17.63 4.61
C SER A 178 -15.05 -16.30 3.99
N ASP A 179 -14.70 -15.17 4.61
CA ASP A 179 -14.97 -13.85 4.08
C ASP A 179 -13.90 -13.47 3.04
N PRO A 180 -14.27 -13.29 1.77
CA PRO A 180 -13.30 -12.99 0.73
C PRO A 180 -12.70 -11.59 0.92
N GLY A 181 -11.41 -11.48 0.60
CA GLY A 181 -10.69 -10.21 0.57
C GLY A 181 -9.78 -9.97 1.76
N THR A 182 -9.07 -8.84 1.72
CA THR A 182 -8.07 -8.45 2.71
C THR A 182 -8.44 -7.10 3.29
N THR A 183 -8.31 -6.93 4.61
CA THR A 183 -8.37 -5.61 5.23
C THR A 183 -7.02 -5.31 5.86
N ILE A 184 -6.31 -4.31 5.31
CA ILE A 184 -5.10 -3.76 5.91
C ILE A 184 -5.50 -2.55 6.74
N ILE A 185 -5.13 -2.57 8.01
CA ILE A 185 -5.41 -1.48 8.95
C ILE A 185 -4.09 -0.77 9.26
N PHE A 186 -4.10 0.55 9.26
CA PHE A 186 -2.98 1.34 9.73
C PHE A 186 -3.42 2.57 10.52
N THR A 187 -2.52 3.09 11.35
CA THR A 187 -2.74 4.32 12.10
C THR A 187 -1.83 5.44 11.64
N LEU A 188 -2.33 6.67 11.67
CA LEU A 188 -1.54 7.89 11.47
C LEU A 188 -1.90 8.91 12.54
N ARG A 189 -0.92 9.72 12.95
CA ARG A 189 -1.12 10.73 13.99
C ARG A 189 -2.02 11.87 13.48
N VAL A 190 -2.94 12.30 14.34
CA VAL A 190 -3.83 13.44 14.11
C VAL A 190 -3.01 14.73 14.00
N HIS A 191 -3.40 15.64 13.10
CA HIS A 191 -2.92 17.02 13.15
C HIS A 191 -3.57 17.75 14.33
N HIS A 192 -2.75 18.17 15.29
CA HIS A 192 -3.17 19.13 16.31
C HIS A 192 -2.62 20.51 15.93
N PRO A 193 -3.48 21.46 15.54
CA PRO A 193 -3.05 22.80 15.15
C PRO A 193 -2.29 23.57 16.25
N ASP A 194 -2.33 23.11 17.52
CA ASP A 194 -1.75 23.79 18.68
C ASP A 194 -0.38 23.26 19.17
N THR A 195 0.25 22.29 18.50
CA THR A 195 1.54 21.75 18.97
C THR A 195 2.80 22.45 18.43
N ALA A 196 2.65 23.47 17.60
CA ALA A 196 3.78 24.21 17.04
C ALA A 196 4.11 25.50 17.81
N THR A 197 4.34 25.44 19.13
CA THR A 197 5.18 26.41 19.88
C THR A 197 5.50 25.81 21.26
N ASN A 198 6.50 24.92 21.37
CA ASN A 198 7.54 24.96 22.42
C ASN A 198 8.52 23.77 22.26
N ARG A 199 9.64 23.98 21.56
CA ARG A 199 10.99 23.57 21.95
C ARG A 199 12.01 23.91 20.87
#